data_AF-A0A7Y8LDK4-F1
#
_entry.id   AF-A0A7Y8LDK4-F1
#
_cell.length_a   1.000
_cell.length_b   1.000
_cell.length_c   1.000
_cell.angle_alpha   90.00
_cell.angle_beta   90.00
_cell.angle_gamma   90.00
#
_symmetry.space_group_name_H-M   'P 1'
#
loop_
_entity.id
_entity.type
_entity.pdbx_description
1 polymer ?
#
loop_
_entity_poly.entity_id
_entity_poly.type
_entity_poly.pdbx_seq_one_letter_code
_entity_poly.pdbx_strand_id
1 'polypeptide(L)'
;MAKVPSFRSLLKQVLHLQESPQRTALAFAIGIFIGFSPAYGLHTVMVIVCSWAFRLNLLALMAGAFLNNPWTVVPILGATYWVGALLLGRSDSPSFDWHDLSFSAIYEQVMPYAAPFFLGGCVLSFLGAAVAYPLAYFFVARYRQLHPAHRSEPLPPPQDVS
;
A
#
# COMPACT_ATOMS: atom_id res chain seq x y z
N MET A 1 7.93 38.36 5.19
CA MET A 1 6.66 37.61 5.13
C MET A 1 6.91 36.28 4.43
N ALA A 2 6.90 35.16 5.15
CA ALA A 2 7.02 33.84 4.54
C ALA A 2 5.75 33.53 3.73
N LYS A 3 5.90 33.26 2.43
CA LYS A 3 4.79 32.96 1.52
C LYS A 3 4.26 31.57 1.88
N VAL A 4 3.08 31.49 2.49
CA VAL A 4 2.42 30.22 2.80
C VAL A 4 2.26 29.45 1.48
N PRO A 5 2.82 28.24 1.35
CA PRO A 5 2.75 27.50 0.10
C PRO A 5 1.28 27.21 -0.23
N SER A 6 0.89 27.44 -1.48
CA SER A 6 -0.46 27.17 -1.99
C SER A 6 -0.81 25.70 -1.76
N PHE A 7 -2.07 25.40 -1.45
CA PHE A 7 -2.57 24.02 -1.39
C PHE A 7 -2.19 23.22 -2.63
N ARG A 8 -2.18 23.85 -3.82
CA ARG A 8 -1.73 23.22 -5.08
C ARG A 8 -0.24 22.89 -5.10
N SER A 9 0.63 23.70 -4.49
CA SER A 9 2.06 23.41 -4.39
C SER A 9 2.34 22.35 -3.32
N LEU A 10 1.63 22.37 -2.20
CA LEU A 10 1.68 21.30 -1.21
C LEU A 10 1.18 19.98 -1.79
N LEU A 11 0.07 20.00 -2.53
CA LEU A 11 -0.45 18.81 -3.21
C LEU A 11 0.53 18.30 -4.26
N LYS A 12 1.12 19.16 -5.09
CA LYS A 12 2.19 18.77 -6.04
C LYS A 12 3.42 18.18 -5.35
N GLN A 13 3.78 18.72 -4.18
CA GLN A 13 4.92 18.28 -3.39
C GLN A 13 4.62 17.01 -2.61
N VAL A 14 3.38 16.76 -2.20
CA VAL A 14 2.92 15.48 -1.62
C VAL A 14 2.77 14.41 -2.71
N LEU A 15 2.30 14.81 -3.90
CA LEU A 15 2.13 13.95 -5.08
C LEU A 15 3.46 13.57 -5.74
N HIS A 16 4.57 14.26 -5.43
CA HIS A 16 5.94 13.93 -5.84
C HIS A 16 6.02 13.37 -7.28
N LEU A 17 5.36 14.06 -8.23
CA LEU A 17 5.18 13.59 -9.63
C LEU A 17 6.50 13.43 -10.41
N GLN A 18 7.64 13.78 -9.79
CA GLN A 18 8.99 13.77 -10.35
C GLN A 18 9.92 12.75 -9.65
N GLU A 19 9.41 11.92 -8.75
CA GLU A 19 10.24 10.89 -8.09
C GLU A 19 10.77 9.85 -9.09
N SER A 20 11.93 9.27 -8.76
CA SER A 20 12.51 8.20 -9.57
C SER A 20 11.56 6.99 -9.60
N PRO A 21 11.51 6.24 -10.73
CA PRO A 21 10.67 5.03 -10.81
C PRO A 21 10.92 4.05 -9.67
N GLN A 22 12.18 3.93 -9.22
CA GLN A 22 12.59 3.08 -8.10
C GLN A 22 11.91 3.49 -6.78
N ARG A 23 11.85 4.79 -6.47
CA ARG A 23 11.27 5.28 -5.21
C ARG A 23 9.74 5.18 -5.22
N THR A 24 9.10 5.42 -6.36
CA THR A 24 7.66 5.21 -6.53
C THR A 24 7.29 3.73 -6.38
N ALA A 25 8.06 2.83 -7.00
CA ALA A 25 7.86 1.39 -6.87
C ALA A 25 8.08 0.89 -5.43
N LEU A 26 9.11 1.39 -4.75
CA LEU A 26 9.34 1.10 -3.33
C LEU A 26 8.17 1.56 -2.46
N ALA A 27 7.69 2.79 -2.68
CA ALA A 27 6.55 3.33 -1.95
C ALA A 27 5.30 2.46 -2.15
N PHE A 28 5.02 2.07 -3.38
CA PHE A 28 3.91 1.18 -3.69
C PHE A 28 4.05 -0.19 -3.01
N ALA A 29 5.24 -0.80 -3.06
CA ALA A 29 5.50 -2.09 -2.42
C ALA A 29 5.32 -2.04 -0.89
N ILE A 30 5.75 -0.96 -0.24
CA ILE A 30 5.51 -0.74 1.19
C ILE A 30 4.02 -0.53 1.46
N GLY A 31 3.30 0.14 0.57
CA GLY A 31 1.84 0.23 0.63
C GLY A 31 1.18 -1.15 0.64
N ILE A 32 1.58 -2.02 -0.29
CA ILE A 32 1.08 -3.41 -0.39
C ILE A 32 1.42 -4.20 0.87
N PHE A 33 2.65 -4.06 1.38
CA PHE A 33 3.06 -4.67 2.66
C PHE A 33 2.09 -4.29 3.79
N ILE A 34 1.79 -3.00 3.93
CA ILE A 34 0.86 -2.48 4.94
C ILE A 34 -0.56 -3.03 4.69
N GLY A 35 -1.02 -3.03 3.44
CA GLY A 35 -2.36 -3.52 3.09
C GLY A 35 -2.60 -4.99 3.46
N PHE A 36 -1.60 -5.86 3.34
CA PHE A 36 -1.70 -7.26 3.78
C PHE A 36 -1.41 -7.47 5.27
N SER A 37 -0.90 -6.44 5.97
CA SER A 37 -0.43 -6.61 7.34
C SER A 37 -1.59 -6.92 8.29
N PRO A 38 -1.38 -7.79 9.29
CA PRO A 38 -2.42 -8.13 10.26
C PRO A 38 -2.76 -6.97 11.22
N ALA A 39 -2.12 -5.81 11.08
CA ALA A 39 -2.32 -4.62 11.91
C ALA A 39 -3.55 -3.80 11.48
N TYR A 40 -4.72 -4.46 11.41
CA TYR A 40 -5.98 -3.82 11.05
C TYR A 40 -6.29 -2.63 11.97
N GLY A 41 -6.75 -1.52 11.39
CA GLY A 41 -6.98 -0.26 12.09
C GLY A 41 -5.74 0.64 12.24
N LEU A 42 -4.52 0.08 12.15
CA LEU A 42 -3.27 0.85 12.21
C LEU A 42 -2.70 1.21 10.84
N HIS A 43 -3.27 0.70 9.74
CA HIS A 43 -2.77 0.90 8.38
C HIS A 43 -2.58 2.38 8.03
N THR A 44 -3.53 3.25 8.37
CA THR A 44 -3.41 4.70 8.10
C THR A 44 -2.22 5.32 8.83
N VAL A 45 -2.01 4.94 10.10
CA VAL A 45 -0.88 5.41 10.89
C VAL A 45 0.42 4.89 10.29
N MET A 46 0.48 3.61 9.92
CA MET A 46 1.63 3.00 9.26
C MET A 46 1.95 3.70 7.93
N VAL A 47 0.95 4.03 7.12
CA VAL A 47 1.14 4.76 5.86
C VAL A 47 1.76 6.13 6.11
N ILE A 48 1.23 6.89 7.06
CA ILE A 48 1.72 8.23 7.39
C ILE A 48 3.16 8.14 7.93
N VAL A 49 3.40 7.24 8.89
CA VAL A 49 4.72 7.04 9.51
C VAL A 49 5.74 6.60 8.47
N CYS A 50 5.43 5.61 7.63
CA CYS A 50 6.33 5.15 6.58
C CYS A 50 6.58 6.22 5.51
N SER A 51 5.57 6.97 5.09
CA SER A 51 5.75 8.08 4.15
C SER A 51 6.69 9.14 4.72
N TRP A 52 6.52 9.51 6.00
CA TRP A 52 7.37 10.49 6.67
C TRP A 52 8.80 9.97 6.91
N ALA A 53 8.94 8.78 7.51
CA ALA A 53 10.23 8.21 7.91
C ALA A 53 11.13 7.93 6.71
N PHE A 54 10.58 7.35 5.63
CA PHE A 54 11.34 7.00 4.43
C PHE A 54 11.30 8.09 3.35
N ARG A 55 10.60 9.21 3.62
CA ARG A 55 10.36 10.30 2.66
C ARG A 55 9.84 9.79 1.31
N LEU A 56 8.84 8.91 1.38
CA LEU A 56 8.24 8.23 0.24
C LEU A 56 7.00 8.97 -0.25
N ASN A 57 6.71 8.82 -1.55
CA ASN A 57 5.51 9.38 -2.16
C ASN A 57 4.26 8.79 -1.50
N LEU A 58 3.53 9.64 -0.77
CA LEU A 58 2.35 9.26 -0.03
C LEU A 58 1.28 8.66 -0.95
N LEU A 59 1.11 9.19 -2.17
CA LEU A 59 0.10 8.68 -3.10
C LEU A 59 0.43 7.26 -3.55
N ALA A 60 1.69 6.97 -3.85
CA ALA A 60 2.11 5.62 -4.24
C ALA A 60 1.94 4.63 -3.07
N LEU A 61 2.26 5.06 -1.85
CA LEU A 61 2.06 4.26 -0.63
C LEU A 61 0.57 3.97 -0.38
N MET A 62 -0.27 4.99 -0.48
CA MET A 62 -1.72 4.86 -0.34
C MET A 62 -2.31 3.97 -1.43
N ALA A 63 -1.85 4.10 -2.69
CA ALA A 63 -2.31 3.26 -3.79
C ALA A 63 -2.02 1.78 -3.54
N GLY A 64 -0.85 1.46 -2.98
CA GLY A 64 -0.54 0.09 -2.56
C GLY A 64 -1.40 -0.38 -1.39
N ALA A 65 -1.55 0.45 -0.36
CA ALA A 65 -2.34 0.11 0.83
C ALA A 65 -3.84 -0.05 0.52
N PHE A 66 -4.36 0.69 -0.46
CA PHE A 66 -5.74 0.62 -0.92
C PHE A 66 -6.08 -0.71 -1.61
N LEU A 67 -5.10 -1.60 -1.82
CA LEU A 67 -5.38 -2.99 -2.16
C LEU A 67 -6.26 -3.66 -1.08
N ASN A 68 -6.19 -3.24 0.18
CA ASN A 68 -7.12 -3.66 1.23
C ASN A 68 -8.31 -2.70 1.30
N ASN A 69 -9.29 -2.90 0.41
CA ASN A 69 -10.52 -2.12 0.32
C ASN A 69 -11.76 -3.01 0.56
N PRO A 70 -12.97 -2.46 0.72
CA PRO A 70 -14.16 -3.25 1.04
C PRO A 70 -14.46 -4.41 0.06
N TRP A 71 -14.04 -4.29 -1.20
CA TRP A 71 -14.25 -5.34 -2.21
C TRP A 71 -13.19 -6.44 -2.17
N THR A 72 -11.99 -6.13 -1.70
CA THR A 72 -10.85 -7.06 -1.68
C THR A 72 -10.53 -7.60 -0.30
N VAL A 73 -11.03 -6.98 0.77
CA VAL A 73 -10.73 -7.39 2.15
C VAL A 73 -11.17 -8.84 2.41
N VAL A 74 -12.36 -9.25 1.95
CA VAL A 74 -12.88 -10.61 2.15
C VAL A 74 -11.96 -11.69 1.57
N PRO A 75 -11.58 -11.64 0.27
CA PRO A 75 -10.64 -12.63 -0.26
C PRO A 75 -9.24 -12.51 0.37
N ILE A 76 -8.79 -11.31 0.76
CA ILE A 76 -7.51 -11.13 1.46
C ILE A 76 -7.55 -11.83 2.83
N LEU A 77 -8.61 -11.69 3.61
CA LEU A 77 -8.77 -12.34 4.92
C LEU A 77 -8.77 -13.86 4.77
N GLY A 78 -9.51 -14.38 3.78
CA GLY A 78 -9.53 -15.81 3.47
C GLY A 78 -8.15 -16.35 3.10
N ALA A 79 -7.44 -15.67 2.19
CA ALA A 79 -6.09 -16.05 1.79
C ALA A 79 -5.10 -15.97 2.97
N THR A 80 -5.23 -14.94 3.80
CA THR A 80 -4.41 -14.73 5.01
C THR A 80 -4.56 -15.89 5.98
N TYR A 81 -5.80 -16.25 6.31
CA TYR A 81 -6.07 -17.40 7.15
C TYR A 81 -5.55 -18.70 6.52
N TRP A 82 -5.87 -18.94 5.25
CA TRP A 82 -5.54 -20.18 4.57
C TRP A 82 -4.04 -20.43 4.47
N VAL A 83 -3.26 -19.40 4.11
CA VAL A 83 -1.79 -19.48 4.09
C VAL A 83 -1.25 -19.79 5.49
N GLY A 84 -1.76 -19.11 6.52
CA GLY A 84 -1.35 -19.36 7.89
C GLY A 84 -1.71 -20.74 8.41
N ALA A 85 -2.92 -21.22 8.12
CA ALA A 85 -3.39 -22.54 8.49
C ALA A 85 -2.55 -23.63 7.82
N LEU A 86 -2.25 -23.47 6.52
CA LEU A 86 -1.37 -24.36 5.77
C LEU A 86 0.03 -24.44 6.40
N LEU A 87 0.61 -23.30 6.75
CA LEU A 87 1.93 -23.23 7.39
C LEU A 87 1.97 -23.84 8.80
N LEU A 88 0.86 -23.78 9.53
CA LEU A 88 0.70 -24.40 10.85
C LEU A 88 0.22 -25.86 10.78
N GLY A 89 0.03 -26.42 9.58
CA GLY A 89 -0.46 -27.78 9.40
C GLY A 89 -1.89 -28.00 9.89
N ARG A 90 -2.72 -26.96 9.91
CA ARG A 90 -4.13 -27.04 10.31
C ARG A 90 -5.03 -27.29 9.10
N SER A 91 -5.92 -28.27 9.22
CA SER A 91 -6.95 -28.60 8.23
C SER A 91 -8.34 -28.10 8.64
N ASP A 92 -8.45 -27.44 9.79
CA ASP A 92 -9.73 -27.06 10.36
C ASP A 92 -10.38 -25.96 9.52
N SER A 93 -11.56 -26.27 9.00
CA SER A 93 -12.41 -25.27 8.36
C SER A 93 -13.09 -24.44 9.45
N PRO A 94 -13.00 -23.11 9.40
CA PRO A 94 -13.62 -22.27 10.41
C PRO A 94 -15.14 -22.43 10.36
N SER A 95 -15.70 -23.04 11.40
CA SER A 95 -17.14 -23.04 11.67
C SER A 95 -17.46 -21.90 12.63
N PHE A 96 -18.43 -21.07 12.27
CA PHE A 96 -18.92 -19.99 13.13
C PHE A 96 -20.30 -20.38 13.64
N ASP A 97 -20.47 -20.38 14.97
CA ASP A 97 -21.78 -20.58 15.58
C ASP A 97 -22.53 -19.25 15.60
N TRP A 98 -23.65 -19.21 14.88
CA TRP A 98 -24.50 -18.04 14.73
C TRP A 98 -25.55 -17.91 15.84
N HIS A 99 -25.67 -18.89 16.73
CA HIS A 99 -26.70 -18.89 17.78
C HIS A 99 -26.32 -18.06 19.00
N ASP A 100 -25.03 -17.99 19.35
CA ASP A 100 -24.52 -17.16 20.44
C ASP A 100 -23.49 -16.15 19.92
N LEU A 101 -23.93 -14.89 19.82
CA LEU A 101 -23.13 -13.74 19.40
C LEU A 101 -22.68 -12.88 20.59
N SER A 102 -22.64 -13.45 21.80
CA SER A 102 -22.05 -12.77 22.95
C SER A 102 -20.56 -12.49 22.71
N PHE A 103 -20.05 -11.39 23.28
CA PHE A 103 -18.65 -11.00 23.09
C PHE A 103 -17.67 -12.10 23.52
N SER A 104 -17.98 -12.82 24.60
CA SER A 104 -17.21 -13.98 25.08
C SER A 104 -17.23 -15.13 24.09
N ALA A 105 -18.40 -15.51 23.56
CA ALA A 105 -18.52 -16.59 22.59
C ALA A 105 -17.77 -16.28 21.29
N ILE A 106 -17.88 -15.05 20.78
CA ILE A 106 -17.13 -14.61 19.61
C ILE A 106 -15.62 -14.66 19.87
N TYR A 107 -15.17 -14.20 21.04
CA TYR A 107 -13.75 -14.23 21.39
C TYR A 107 -13.20 -15.67 21.43
N GLU A 108 -13.91 -16.60 22.05
CA GLU A 108 -13.51 -18.01 22.10
C GLU A 108 -13.51 -18.67 20.71
N GLN A 109 -14.46 -18.31 19.85
CA GLN A 109 -14.50 -18.80 18.47
C GLN A 109 -13.36 -18.24 17.60
N VAL A 110 -12.99 -16.97 17.78
CA VAL A 110 -11.99 -16.29 16.92
C VAL A 110 -10.56 -16.53 17.39
N MET A 111 -10.32 -16.61 18.70
CA MET A 111 -8.99 -16.71 19.30
C MET A 111 -8.11 -17.84 18.71
N PRO A 112 -8.62 -19.07 18.47
CA PRO A 112 -7.83 -20.13 17.85
C PRO A 112 -7.28 -19.76 16.47
N TYR A 113 -7.99 -18.93 15.72
CA TYR A 113 -7.61 -18.51 14.37
C TYR A 113 -6.67 -17.29 14.34
N ALA A 114 -6.44 -16.63 15.47
CA ALA A 114 -5.58 -15.44 15.54
C ALA A 114 -4.13 -15.75 15.12
N ALA A 115 -3.57 -16.89 15.57
CA ALA A 115 -2.21 -17.30 15.24
C ALA A 115 -2.00 -17.60 13.73
N PRO A 116 -2.80 -18.46 13.06
CA PRO A 116 -2.69 -18.66 11.62
C PRO A 116 -2.90 -17.34 10.88
N PHE A 117 -3.89 -16.55 11.27
CA PHE A 117 -4.15 -15.28 10.61
C PHE A 117 -2.95 -14.32 10.70
N PHE A 118 -2.33 -14.19 11.86
CA PHE A 118 -1.15 -13.34 12.03
C PHE A 118 0.04 -13.84 11.18
N LEU A 119 0.32 -15.14 11.22
CA LEU A 119 1.41 -15.75 10.46
C LEU A 119 1.21 -15.58 8.94
N GLY A 120 0.01 -15.91 8.45
CA GLY A 120 -0.33 -15.75 7.05
C GLY A 120 -0.30 -14.30 6.60
N GLY A 121 -0.68 -13.37 7.48
CA GLY A 121 -0.64 -11.93 7.20
C GLY A 121 0.79 -11.45 7.03
N CYS A 122 1.70 -11.83 7.94
CA CYS A 122 3.12 -11.54 7.80
C CYS A 122 3.68 -12.10 6.48
N VAL A 123 3.38 -13.36 6.16
CA VAL A 123 3.86 -14.01 4.93
C VAL A 123 3.34 -13.30 3.69
N LEU A 124 2.04 -13.04 3.60
CA LEU A 124 1.45 -12.33 2.46
C LEU A 124 1.94 -10.89 2.34
N SER A 125 2.20 -10.20 3.45
CA SER A 125 2.83 -8.87 3.43
C SER A 125 4.21 -8.91 2.77
N PHE A 126 5.08 -9.85 3.17
CA PHE A 126 6.42 -9.95 2.59
C PHE A 126 6.38 -10.41 1.13
N LEU A 127 5.59 -11.45 0.81
CA LEU A 127 5.45 -11.94 -0.56
C LEU A 127 4.83 -10.89 -1.48
N GLY A 128 3.75 -10.26 -1.01
CA GLY A 128 3.06 -9.18 -1.72
C GLY A 128 4.00 -8.02 -2.01
N ALA A 129 4.79 -7.58 -1.03
CA ALA A 129 5.77 -6.52 -1.23
C ALA A 129 6.89 -6.92 -2.22
N ALA A 130 7.41 -8.15 -2.09
CA ALA A 130 8.47 -8.68 -2.95
C ALA A 130 8.03 -8.78 -4.41
N VAL A 131 6.77 -9.13 -4.67
CA VAL A 131 6.17 -9.17 -6.02
C VAL A 131 5.78 -7.77 -6.51
N ALA A 132 5.24 -6.93 -5.63
CA ALA A 132 4.76 -5.61 -6.00
C ALA A 132 5.90 -4.67 -6.43
N TYR A 133 7.09 -4.77 -5.82
CA TYR A 133 8.22 -3.91 -6.16
C TYR A 133 8.66 -4.01 -7.63
N PRO A 134 9.03 -5.20 -8.16
CA PRO A 134 9.44 -5.32 -9.56
C PRO A 134 8.29 -5.01 -10.53
N LEU A 135 7.05 -5.36 -10.16
CA LEU A 135 5.88 -5.09 -11.00
C LEU A 135 5.62 -3.58 -11.12
N ALA A 136 5.58 -2.87 -9.99
CA ALA A 136 5.41 -1.42 -9.97
C ALA A 136 6.57 -0.72 -10.67
N TYR A 137 7.81 -1.18 -10.46
CA TYR A 137 8.97 -0.64 -11.16
C TYR A 137 8.83 -0.79 -12.67
N PHE A 138 8.46 -1.98 -13.16
CA PHE A 138 8.24 -2.24 -14.58
C PHE A 138 7.18 -1.30 -15.18
N PHE A 139 6.01 -1.19 -14.54
CA PHE A 139 4.94 -0.32 -15.03
C PHE A 139 5.32 1.16 -15.04
N VAL A 140 5.94 1.65 -13.95
CA VAL A 140 6.34 3.07 -13.85
C VAL A 140 7.47 3.40 -14.82
N ALA A 141 8.47 2.51 -14.96
CA ALA A 141 9.57 2.70 -15.90
C ALA A 141 9.05 2.72 -17.35
N ARG A 142 8.18 1.77 -17.70
CA ARG A 142 7.58 1.69 -19.04
C ARG A 142 6.69 2.89 -19.35
N TYR A 143 5.90 3.36 -18.40
CA TYR A 143 5.07 4.56 -18.55
C TYR A 143 5.93 5.82 -18.80
N ARG A 144 7.06 5.96 -18.08
CA ARG A 144 7.97 7.11 -18.22
C ARG A 144 8.74 7.11 -19.55
N GLN A 145 9.01 5.94 -20.12
CA GLN A 145 9.59 5.81 -21.46
C GLN A 145 8.61 6.26 -22.55
N LEU A 146 7.32 5.94 -22.40
CA LEU A 146 6.28 6.29 -23.36
C LEU A 146 5.87 7.76 -23.30
N HIS A 147 5.99 8.39 -22.13
CA HIS A 147 5.72 9.82 -21.94
C HIS A 147 6.95 10.53 -21.36
N PRO A 148 7.99 10.78 -22.18
CA PRO A 148 9.08 11.65 -21.77
C PRO A 148 8.48 13.00 -21.41
N ALA A 149 8.75 13.50 -20.20
CA ALA A 149 8.30 14.83 -19.81
C ALA A 149 8.71 15.80 -20.92
N HIS A 150 7.75 16.53 -21.50
CA HIS A 150 8.04 17.61 -22.44
C HIS A 150 9.08 18.50 -21.76
N ARG A 151 10.34 18.34 -22.16
CA ARG A 151 11.39 19.29 -21.89
C ARG A 151 10.85 20.56 -22.50
N SER A 152 10.44 21.51 -21.66
CA SER A 152 10.08 22.84 -22.11
C SER A 152 11.19 23.27 -23.05
N GLU A 153 10.86 23.38 -24.34
CA GLU A 153 11.77 23.99 -25.30
C GLU A 153 12.24 25.30 -24.66
N PRO A 154 13.55 25.61 -24.71
CA PRO A 154 14.02 26.91 -24.30
C PRO A 154 13.15 27.94 -25.03
N LEU A 155 12.53 28.87 -24.27
CA LEU A 155 11.76 29.94 -24.89
C LEU A 155 12.62 30.56 -25.99
N PRO A 156 12.07 30.75 -27.21
CA PRO A 156 12.83 31.38 -28.28
C PRO A 156 13.43 32.70 -27.76
N PRO A 157 14.68 33.02 -28.12
CA PRO A 157 15.32 34.25 -27.66
C PRO A 157 14.39 35.44 -27.97
N PRO A 158 14.31 36.44 -27.08
CA PRO A 158 13.53 37.65 -27.34
C PRO A 158 13.88 38.17 -28.73
N GLN A 159 12.89 38.23 -29.62
CA GLN A 159 13.09 38.88 -30.90
C GLN A 159 13.21 40.36 -30.59
N ASP A 160 14.42 40.91 -30.68
CA ASP A 160 14.65 42.34 -30.58
C ASP A 160 13.81 43.00 -31.67
N VAL A 161 12.74 43.68 -31.23
CA VAL A 161 11.83 44.40 -32.11
C VAL A 161 12.57 45.66 -32.55
N SER A 162 13.15 45.61 -33.75
CA SER A 162 13.84 46.72 -34.41
C SER A 162 12.89 47.83 -34.83
#